data_AF-A0AAW1MC33-F1
#
_entry.id   AF-A0AAW1MC33-F1
#
_cell.length_a   1.000
_cell.length_b   1.000
_cell.length_c   1.000
_cell.angle_alpha   90.00
_cell.angle_beta   90.00
_cell.angle_gamma   90.00
#
_symmetry.space_group_name_H-M   'P 1'
#
loop_
_entity.id
_entity.type
_entity.pdbx_description
1 polymer ?
#
loop_
_entity_poly.entity_id
_entity_poly.type
_entity_poly.pdbx_seq_one_letter_code
_entity_poly.pdbx_strand_id
1 'polypeptide(L)'
;MSENHCITLKIFLKDKSGTIKVKKYVVNGDTYTITNFTSFREKLSTAFPKLKDVDIKITWEDADGDNIALENDEDFRLAFTEMSGSLKTLSVEILDSKPALLCELDVICDMCQKRITAYRYKCLQCRDYDLCKNCEYTGYHSDHVMLRTSTKELFVKYGCKIVDQISKVIE
;
A
#
# COMPACT_ATOMS: atom_id res chain seq x y z
N MET A 1 5.75 -29.67 -31.70
CA MET A 1 5.15 -30.33 -30.52
C MET A 1 5.33 -29.35 -29.37
N SER A 2 4.28 -28.62 -29.01
CA SER A 2 4.32 -27.61 -27.95
C SER A 2 4.45 -28.32 -26.61
N GLU A 3 5.62 -28.25 -25.98
CA GLU A 3 5.81 -28.72 -24.62
C GLU A 3 4.85 -27.97 -23.71
N ASN A 4 3.85 -28.66 -23.15
CA ASN A 4 3.02 -28.15 -22.08
C ASN A 4 3.93 -27.90 -20.87
N HIS A 5 4.53 -26.72 -20.79
CA HIS A 5 5.47 -26.37 -19.75
C HIS A 5 4.68 -26.07 -18.46
N CYS A 6 4.44 -27.11 -17.66
CA CYS A 6 3.75 -27.00 -16.39
C CYS A 6 4.67 -26.34 -15.35
N ILE A 7 4.36 -25.10 -14.95
CA ILE A 7 5.12 -24.39 -13.92
C ILE A 7 4.38 -24.47 -12.59
N THR A 8 5.08 -24.92 -11.55
CA THR A 8 4.59 -24.93 -10.17
C THR A 8 5.17 -23.74 -9.42
N LEU A 9 4.30 -22.84 -8.95
CA LEU A 9 4.66 -21.74 -8.06
C LEU A 9 4.51 -22.20 -6.62
N LYS A 10 5.59 -22.13 -5.83
CA LYS A 10 5.57 -22.36 -4.39
C LYS A 10 5.66 -21.03 -3.68
N ILE A 11 4.56 -20.63 -3.05
CA ILE A 11 4.44 -19.34 -2.37
C ILE A 11 4.61 -19.55 -0.87
N PHE A 12 5.55 -18.84 -0.28
CA PHE A 12 5.79 -18.77 1.15
C PHE A 12 5.26 -17.44 1.68
N LEU A 13 4.12 -17.48 2.36
CA LEU A 13 3.55 -16.32 3.03
C LEU A 13 4.09 -16.26 4.47
N LYS A 14 4.84 -15.22 4.80
CA LYS A 14 5.32 -14.95 6.15
C LYS A 14 4.36 -13.97 6.84
N ASP A 15 3.64 -14.46 7.85
CA ASP A 15 2.77 -13.63 8.70
C ASP A 15 3.63 -12.84 9.71
N LYS A 16 3.05 -11.80 10.33
CA LYS A 16 3.72 -10.93 11.32
C LYS A 16 4.23 -11.69 12.55
N SER A 17 3.59 -12.82 12.86
CA SER A 17 3.99 -13.73 13.95
C SER A 17 5.19 -14.62 13.59
N GLY A 18 5.78 -14.48 12.40
CA GLY A 18 6.80 -15.38 11.88
C GLY A 18 6.25 -16.72 11.39
N THR A 19 4.93 -16.90 11.38
CA THR A 19 4.31 -18.12 10.87
C THR A 19 4.39 -18.15 9.35
N ILE A 20 5.03 -19.19 8.81
CA ILE A 20 5.17 -19.38 7.36
C ILE A 20 4.04 -20.30 6.87
N LYS A 21 3.19 -19.77 5.97
CA LYS A 21 2.18 -20.55 5.26
C LYS A 21 2.65 -20.82 3.83
N VAL A 22 2.66 -22.09 3.45
CA VAL A 22 3.11 -22.49 2.11
C VAL A 22 1.90 -22.87 1.26
N LYS A 23 1.81 -22.33 0.04
CA LYS A 23 0.78 -22.73 -0.93
C LYS A 23 1.41 -22.93 -2.30
N LYS A 24 1.06 -24.05 -2.94
CA LYS A 24 1.52 -24.37 -4.29
C LYS A 24 0.41 -24.06 -5.30
N TYR A 25 0.77 -23.44 -6.41
CA TYR A 25 -0.11 -23.19 -7.54
C TYR A 25 0.50 -23.84 -8.77
N VAL A 26 -0.28 -24.69 -9.42
CA VAL A 26 0.10 -25.26 -10.71
C VAL A 26 -0.48 -24.34 -11.77
N VAL A 27 0.39 -23.77 -12.60
CA VAL A 27 -0.02 -22.95 -13.73
C VAL A 27 0.23 -23.75 -15.00
N ASN A 28 -0.86 -24.13 -15.64
CA ASN A 28 -0.86 -24.80 -16.92
C ASN A 28 -1.01 -23.73 -18.01
N GLY A 29 0.06 -23.40 -18.71
CA GLY A 29 0.02 -22.45 -19.81
C GLY A 29 1.42 -22.14 -20.34
N ASP A 30 1.47 -21.60 -21.56
CA ASP A 30 2.70 -21.06 -22.13
C ASP A 30 3.22 -19.93 -21.23
N THR A 31 4.54 -19.82 -21.11
CA THR A 31 5.28 -18.91 -20.21
C THR A 31 4.75 -17.47 -20.22
N TYR A 32 4.13 -17.03 -21.32
CA TYR A 32 3.51 -15.72 -21.51
C TYR A 32 2.27 -15.44 -20.63
N THR A 33 1.44 -16.44 -20.31
CA THR A 33 0.24 -16.20 -19.47
C THR A 33 0.56 -15.99 -17.99
N ILE A 34 1.78 -16.35 -17.59
CA ILE A 34 2.25 -16.18 -16.22
C ILE A 34 2.79 -14.77 -15.99
N THR A 35 3.14 -14.01 -17.03
CA THR A 35 3.90 -12.76 -16.91
C THR A 35 3.11 -11.55 -16.44
N ASN A 36 1.83 -11.71 -16.07
CA ASN A 36 1.00 -10.61 -15.59
C ASN A 36 1.01 -10.59 -14.05
N PHE A 37 1.86 -9.74 -13.48
CA PHE A 37 2.02 -9.53 -12.05
C PHE A 37 0.72 -9.07 -11.40
N THR A 38 -0.06 -8.24 -12.11
CA THR A 38 -1.36 -7.75 -11.63
C THR A 38 -2.34 -8.90 -11.38
N SER A 39 -2.48 -9.79 -12.37
CA SER A 39 -3.33 -10.98 -12.30
C SER A 39 -2.87 -11.95 -11.20
N PHE A 40 -1.56 -12.07 -11.01
CA PHE A 40 -0.97 -12.86 -9.92
C PHE A 40 -1.32 -12.28 -8.54
N ARG A 41 -1.22 -10.96 -8.39
CA ARG A 41 -1.56 -10.25 -7.14
C ARG A 41 -3.04 -10.40 -6.78
N GLU A 42 -3.95 -10.37 -7.76
CA GLU A 42 -5.38 -10.62 -7.55
C GLU A 42 -5.65 -12.05 -7.09
N LYS A 43 -5.00 -13.04 -7.72
CA LYS A 43 -5.09 -14.46 -7.32
C LYS A 43 -4.55 -14.68 -5.90
N LEU A 44 -3.43 -14.04 -5.56
CA LEU A 44 -2.87 -14.06 -4.21
C LEU A 44 -3.85 -13.48 -3.18
N SER A 45 -4.46 -12.34 -3.49
CA SER A 45 -5.44 -11.66 -2.63
C SER A 45 -6.70 -12.49 -2.43
N THR A 46 -7.13 -13.21 -3.48
CA THR A 46 -8.27 -14.15 -3.41
C THR A 46 -7.93 -15.37 -2.56
N ALA A 47 -6.71 -15.90 -2.72
CA ALA A 47 -6.29 -17.11 -2.02
C ALA A 47 -5.92 -16.89 -0.54
N PHE A 48 -5.48 -15.69 -0.20
CA PHE A 48 -5.14 -15.28 1.14
C PHE A 48 -5.93 -14.00 1.47
N PRO A 49 -7.17 -14.12 1.98
CA PRO A 49 -8.04 -12.97 2.26
C PRO A 49 -7.40 -11.92 3.18
N LYS A 50 -6.47 -12.35 4.05
CA LYS A 50 -5.67 -11.48 4.91
C LYS A 50 -4.82 -10.46 4.15
N LEU A 51 -4.57 -10.66 2.85
CA LEU A 51 -3.72 -9.79 2.03
C LEU A 51 -4.49 -8.66 1.32
N LYS A 52 -5.84 -8.65 1.40
CA LYS A 52 -6.68 -7.69 0.63
C LYS A 52 -6.49 -6.23 1.02
N ASP A 53 -6.12 -5.97 2.27
CA ASP A 53 -6.05 -4.62 2.86
C ASP A 53 -4.68 -4.34 3.52
N VAL A 54 -3.64 -5.05 3.11
CA VAL A 54 -2.28 -4.86 3.62
C VAL A 54 -1.30 -4.71 2.48
N ASP A 55 -0.29 -3.87 2.69
CA ASP A 55 0.85 -3.81 1.80
C ASP A 55 1.64 -5.11 1.92
N ILE A 56 1.97 -5.68 0.75
CA ILE A 56 2.70 -6.94 0.65
C ILE A 56 3.94 -6.69 -0.20
N LYS A 57 5.06 -7.29 0.21
CA LYS A 57 6.26 -7.37 -0.60
C LYS A 57 6.36 -8.79 -1.14
N ILE A 58 6.55 -8.91 -2.45
CA ILE A 58 6.74 -10.18 -3.12
C ILE A 58 8.21 -10.23 -3.54
N THR A 59 8.94 -11.26 -3.15
CA THR A 59 10.35 -11.45 -3.48
C THR A 59 10.61 -12.85 -4.03
N TRP A 60 11.71 -12.98 -4.75
CA TRP A 60 12.28 -14.25 -5.17
C TRP A 60 13.77 -14.29 -4.82
N GLU A 61 14.34 -15.48 -4.68
CA GLU A 61 15.76 -15.68 -4.39
C GLU A 61 16.48 -16.05 -5.68
N ASP A 62 17.52 -15.29 -6.03
CA ASP A 62 18.33 -15.52 -7.23
C ASP A 62 19.42 -16.58 -7.01
N ALA A 63 20.30 -16.75 -8.01
CA ALA A 63 21.38 -17.73 -7.95
C ALA A 63 22.48 -17.36 -6.94
N ASP A 64 22.60 -16.08 -6.59
CA ASP A 64 23.57 -15.55 -5.64
C ASP A 64 23.02 -15.55 -4.21
N GLY A 65 21.73 -15.86 -4.03
CA GLY A 65 21.04 -15.93 -2.74
C GLY A 65 20.39 -14.61 -2.32
N ASP A 66 20.29 -13.64 -3.24
CA ASP A 66 19.70 -12.34 -2.98
C ASP A 66 18.18 -12.36 -3.14
N ASN A 67 17.49 -11.67 -2.23
CA ASN A 67 16.03 -11.56 -2.24
C ASN A 67 15.58 -10.38 -3.09
N ILE A 68 15.36 -10.62 -4.38
CA ILE A 68 14.95 -9.62 -5.35
C ILE A 68 13.45 -9.37 -5.27
N ALA A 69 13.04 -8.10 -5.18
CA ALA A 69 11.64 -7.69 -5.10
C ALA A 69 10.98 -7.62 -6.48
N LEU A 70 9.72 -8.03 -6.54
CA LEU A 70 8.90 -7.98 -7.75
C LEU A 70 7.87 -6.85 -7.60
N GLU A 71 7.99 -5.81 -8.41
CA GLU A 71 7.12 -4.63 -8.34
C GLU A 71 6.28 -4.43 -9.60
N ASN A 72 6.74 -4.96 -10.74
CA ASN A 72 6.07 -4.82 -12.03
C ASN A 72 6.12 -6.12 -12.88
N ASP A 73 5.45 -6.09 -14.04
CA ASP A 73 5.37 -7.22 -14.97
C ASP A 73 6.74 -7.60 -15.55
N GLU A 74 7.65 -6.65 -15.77
CA GLU A 74 9.01 -6.91 -16.29
C GLU A 74 9.88 -7.62 -15.25
N ASP A 75 9.83 -7.19 -13.97
CA ASP A 75 10.53 -7.88 -12.88
C ASP A 75 10.03 -9.31 -12.74
N PHE A 76 8.71 -9.50 -12.87
CA PHE A 76 8.09 -10.81 -12.82
C PHE A 76 8.56 -11.69 -13.98
N ARG A 77 8.65 -11.14 -15.20
CA ARG A 77 9.20 -11.85 -16.37
C ARG A 77 10.66 -12.25 -16.16
N LEU A 78 11.46 -11.33 -15.63
CA LEU A 78 12.89 -11.56 -15.38
C LEU A 78 13.07 -12.71 -14.39
N ALA A 79 12.38 -12.67 -13.26
CA ALA A 79 12.43 -13.72 -12.25
C ALA A 79 12.04 -15.09 -12.81
N PHE A 80 11.00 -15.15 -13.66
CA PHE A 80 10.59 -16.41 -14.29
C PHE A 80 11.57 -16.94 -15.31
N THR A 81 12.31 -16.06 -15.98
CA THR A 81 13.33 -16.40 -16.97
C THR A 81 14.60 -16.90 -16.29
N GLU A 82 14.97 -16.29 -15.17
CA GLU A 82 16.22 -16.55 -14.47
C GLU A 82 16.13 -17.77 -13.55
N MET A 83 14.97 -17.98 -12.89
CA MET A 83 14.72 -19.21 -12.16
C MET A 83 14.81 -20.42 -13.10
N SER A 84 15.74 -21.33 -12.87
CA SER A 84 15.84 -22.54 -13.68
C SER A 84 14.84 -23.61 -13.20
N GLY A 85 14.16 -24.26 -14.14
CA GLY A 85 13.26 -25.40 -13.86
C GLY A 85 11.77 -25.05 -13.71
N SER A 86 10.97 -26.08 -13.45
CA SER A 86 9.51 -25.99 -13.38
C SER A 86 8.98 -25.58 -12.00
N LEU A 87 9.83 -25.50 -10.97
CA LEU A 87 9.45 -25.06 -9.64
C LEU A 87 9.97 -23.64 -9.39
N LYS A 88 9.06 -22.67 -9.26
CA LYS A 88 9.39 -21.26 -8.98
C LYS A 88 8.99 -20.96 -7.53
N THR A 89 9.93 -20.48 -6.73
CA THR A 89 9.71 -20.21 -5.31
C THR A 89 9.58 -18.71 -5.06
N LEU A 90 8.44 -18.26 -4.57
CA LEU A 90 8.18 -16.87 -4.25
C LEU A 90 7.94 -16.71 -2.75
N SER A 91 8.50 -15.66 -2.18
CA SER A 91 8.29 -15.25 -0.79
C SER A 91 7.39 -14.03 -0.77
N VAL A 92 6.35 -14.07 0.07
CA VAL A 92 5.42 -12.97 0.29
C VAL A 92 5.52 -12.57 1.75
N GLU A 93 5.97 -11.35 1.99
CA GLU A 93 6.01 -10.76 3.31
C GLU A 93 4.89 -9.74 3.42
N ILE A 94 4.08 -9.87 4.47
CA ILE A 94 3.15 -8.80 4.84
C ILE A 94 4.03 -7.69 5.37
N LEU A 95 4.14 -6.62 4.59
CA LEU A 95 4.70 -5.41 5.15
C LEU A 95 3.71 -4.98 6.23
N ASP A 96 4.23 -4.65 7.40
CA ASP A 96 3.53 -3.61 8.12
C ASP A 96 3.41 -2.49 7.10
N SER A 97 2.19 -2.24 6.63
CA SER A 97 1.78 -0.87 6.37
C SER A 97 2.09 -0.16 7.68
N LYS A 98 3.36 0.24 7.82
CA LYS A 98 3.75 1.40 8.58
C LYS A 98 2.65 2.35 8.16
N PRO A 99 1.78 2.82 9.06
CA PRO A 99 0.89 3.88 8.66
C PRO A 99 1.84 4.92 8.09
N ALA A 100 1.92 5.05 6.76
CA ALA A 100 2.90 5.88 6.08
C ALA A 100 2.52 7.36 6.24
N LEU A 101 1.81 7.65 7.32
CA LEU A 101 1.08 8.84 7.71
C LEU A 101 1.00 8.96 9.24
N LEU A 102 1.78 8.22 10.02
CA LEU A 102 1.98 8.60 11.42
C LEU A 102 2.72 9.96 11.55
N CYS A 103 3.29 10.49 10.46
CA CYS A 103 3.93 11.80 10.44
C CYS A 103 2.97 13.00 10.32
N GLU A 104 1.68 12.83 9.98
CA GLU A 104 0.74 13.96 9.81
C GLU A 104 -0.29 14.10 10.95
N LEU A 105 -0.14 13.36 12.05
CA LEU A 105 -1.00 13.50 13.24
C LEU A 105 -0.59 14.68 14.13
N ASP A 106 0.47 15.39 13.75
CA ASP A 106 1.09 16.49 14.51
C ASP A 106 0.66 17.87 14.01
N VAL A 107 -0.56 17.99 13.49
CA VAL A 107 -1.11 19.29 13.10
C VAL A 107 -1.35 20.15 14.35
N ILE A 108 -0.72 21.31 14.36
CA ILE A 108 -0.86 22.33 15.41
C ILE A 108 -1.87 23.37 14.93
N CYS A 109 -2.74 23.80 15.84
CA CYS A 109 -3.64 24.92 15.57
C CYS A 109 -2.82 26.20 15.49
N ASP A 110 -2.89 26.93 14.38
CA ASP A 110 -2.14 28.18 14.19
C ASP A 110 -2.53 29.25 15.21
N MET A 111 -3.77 29.22 15.71
CA MET A 111 -4.26 30.23 16.65
C MET A 111 -3.86 29.94 18.11
N CYS A 112 -4.05 28.71 18.60
CA CYS A 112 -3.77 28.39 20.01
C CYS A 112 -2.46 27.62 20.23
N GLN A 113 -1.73 27.30 19.16
CA GLN A 113 -0.46 26.58 19.17
C GLN A 113 -0.53 25.22 19.90
N LYS A 114 -1.73 24.67 20.01
CA LYS A 114 -2.00 23.34 20.59
C LYS A 114 -2.24 22.34 19.49
N ARG A 115 -1.82 21.11 19.75
CA ARG A 115 -2.12 19.95 18.91
C ARG A 115 -3.61 19.76 18.72
N ILE A 116 -4.02 19.52 17.48
CA ILE A 116 -5.40 19.22 17.12
C ILE A 116 -5.65 17.73 17.37
N THR A 117 -6.48 17.40 18.36
CA THR A 117 -6.73 16.01 18.75
C THR A 117 -8.04 15.43 18.19
N ALA A 118 -8.94 16.25 17.65
CA ALA A 118 -10.29 15.84 17.26
C ALA A 118 -10.70 16.24 15.83
N TYR A 119 -11.18 17.47 15.64
CA TYR A 119 -11.53 17.97 14.31
C TYR A 119 -10.49 19.01 13.91
N ARG A 120 -9.89 18.79 12.73
CA ARG A 120 -8.99 19.74 12.07
C ARG A 120 -9.78 20.53 11.06
N TYR A 121 -9.66 21.84 11.13
CA TYR A 121 -10.31 22.78 10.22
C TYR A 121 -9.22 23.41 9.37
N LYS A 122 -9.05 22.94 8.13
CA LYS A 122 -8.07 23.49 7.19
C LYS A 122 -8.72 24.60 6.38
N CYS A 123 -8.09 25.76 6.32
CA CYS A 123 -8.52 26.83 5.42
C CYS A 123 -8.28 26.41 3.96
N LEU A 124 -9.28 26.59 3.11
CA LEU A 124 -9.16 26.29 1.68
C LEU A 124 -8.61 27.47 0.86
N GLN A 125 -8.48 28.63 1.49
CA GLN A 125 -8.02 29.87 0.85
C GLN A 125 -6.60 30.26 1.28
N CYS A 126 -6.14 29.76 2.44
CA CYS A 126 -4.82 30.03 2.97
C CYS A 126 -3.93 28.79 2.90
N ARG A 127 -2.66 29.03 2.58
CA ARG A 127 -1.64 27.99 2.65
C ARG A 127 -1.40 27.59 4.10
N ASP A 128 -1.49 26.29 4.37
CA ASP A 128 -1.14 25.66 5.65
C ASP A 128 -1.72 26.32 6.90
N TYR A 129 -2.97 26.81 6.81
CA TYR A 129 -3.68 27.37 7.96
C TYR A 129 -4.69 26.37 8.52
N ASP A 130 -4.50 25.99 9.77
CA ASP A 130 -5.23 24.94 10.47
C ASP A 130 -5.74 25.42 11.84
N LEU A 131 -7.02 25.20 12.09
CA LEU A 131 -7.67 25.51 13.36
C LEU A 131 -8.19 24.25 14.05
N CYS A 132 -8.09 24.25 15.38
CA CYS A 132 -8.81 23.28 16.20
C CYS A 132 -10.29 23.67 16.33
N LYS A 133 -11.13 22.70 16.71
CA LYS A 133 -12.57 22.89 16.98
C LYS A 133 -12.87 24.14 17.81
N ASN A 134 -12.10 24.40 18.86
CA ASN A 134 -12.39 25.52 19.75
C ASN A 134 -12.06 26.86 19.10
N CYS A 135 -10.96 26.95 18.35
CA CYS A 135 -10.58 28.18 17.67
C CYS A 135 -11.53 28.52 16.53
N GLU A 136 -11.95 27.52 15.75
CA GLU A 136 -12.97 27.72 14.71
C GLU A 136 -14.32 28.13 15.32
N TYR A 137 -14.79 27.45 16.39
CA TYR A 137 -16.02 27.82 17.09
C TYR A 137 -16.00 29.24 17.69
N THR A 138 -14.82 29.73 18.09
CA THR A 138 -14.65 31.10 18.60
C THR A 138 -14.75 32.15 17.48
N GLY A 139 -14.77 31.73 16.21
CA GLY A 139 -14.83 32.62 15.05
C GLY A 139 -13.48 33.15 14.61
N TYR A 140 -12.36 32.56 15.07
CA TYR A 140 -11.06 32.89 14.51
C TYR A 140 -11.02 32.47 13.05
N HIS A 141 -10.56 33.38 12.18
CA HIS A 141 -10.43 33.11 10.75
C HIS A 141 -11.77 32.73 10.07
N SER A 142 -12.87 33.35 10.53
CA SER A 142 -14.24 33.06 10.05
C SER A 142 -14.58 33.64 8.67
N ASP A 143 -13.78 34.57 8.16
CA ASP A 143 -13.96 35.14 6.83
C ASP A 143 -13.61 34.16 5.68
N HIS A 144 -12.99 33.03 6.01
CA HIS A 144 -12.56 32.03 5.03
C HIS A 144 -13.28 30.69 5.19
N VAL A 145 -13.41 29.97 4.07
CA VAL A 145 -14.03 28.66 4.02
C VAL A 145 -13.11 27.61 4.66
N MET A 146 -13.62 26.99 5.72
CA MET A 146 -12.90 25.98 6.48
C MET A 146 -13.41 24.56 6.14
N LEU A 147 -12.50 23.68 5.73
CA LEU A 147 -12.78 22.26 5.55
C LEU A 147 -12.59 21.52 6.88
N ARG A 148 -13.68 21.00 7.43
CA ARG A 148 -13.64 20.11 8.59
C ARG A 148 -13.21 18.71 8.17
N THR A 149 -12.09 18.26 8.70
CA THR A 149 -11.57 16.90 8.56
C THR A 149 -11.57 16.20 9.92
N SER A 150 -11.87 14.90 9.94
CA SER A 150 -11.82 14.08 11.16
C SER A 150 -10.44 13.48 11.34
N THR A 151 -9.84 13.61 12.53
CA THR A 151 -8.55 12.95 12.84
C THR A 151 -8.69 11.45 13.08
N LYS A 152 -9.92 10.93 13.25
CA LYS A 152 -10.15 9.49 13.41
C LYS A 152 -10.08 8.80 12.06
N GLU A 153 -9.17 7.83 11.95
CA GLU A 153 -9.12 6.55 11.20
C GLU A 153 -9.79 6.44 9.80
N LEU A 154 -10.89 7.14 9.52
CA LEU A 154 -11.56 7.19 8.22
C LEU A 154 -10.70 7.84 7.12
N PHE A 155 -9.83 8.79 7.45
CA PHE A 155 -8.86 9.35 6.48
C PHE A 155 -7.75 8.35 6.11
N VAL A 156 -7.42 7.40 7.00
CA VAL A 156 -6.38 6.40 6.78
C VAL A 156 -6.74 5.45 5.64
N LYS A 157 -8.04 5.20 5.41
CA LYS A 157 -8.50 4.25 4.39
C LYS A 157 -8.82 4.89 3.03
N TYR A 158 -9.33 6.13 3.02
CA TYR A 158 -9.83 6.75 1.78
C TYR A 158 -9.43 8.22 1.59
N GLY A 159 -8.85 8.87 2.60
CA GLY A 159 -8.66 10.34 2.61
C GLY A 159 -7.36 10.83 2.01
N CYS A 160 -6.25 10.07 2.12
CA CYS A 160 -4.94 10.55 1.68
C CYS A 160 -4.83 10.85 0.18
N LYS A 161 -5.54 10.09 -0.67
CA LYS A 161 -5.57 10.37 -2.11
C LYS A 161 -6.32 11.66 -2.44
N ILE A 162 -7.33 12.02 -1.64
CA ILE A 162 -8.18 13.19 -1.89
C ILE A 162 -7.51 14.47 -1.39
N VAL A 163 -6.88 14.43 -0.21
CA VAL A 163 -6.23 15.62 0.36
C VAL A 163 -5.00 16.04 -0.44
N ASP A 164 -4.17 15.07 -0.90
CA ASP A 164 -3.00 15.38 -1.74
C ASP A 164 -3.40 15.93 -3.12
N GLN A 165 -4.55 15.49 -3.66
CA GLN A 165 -5.12 16.05 -4.89
C GLN A 165 -5.71 17.44 -4.68
N ILE A 166 -6.35 17.74 -3.54
CA ILE A 166 -6.90 19.07 -3.26
C ILE A 166 -5.78 20.09 -3.02
N SER A 167 -4.70 19.72 -2.33
CA SER A 167 -3.56 20.61 -2.09
C SER A 167 -2.84 21.01 -3.38
N LYS A 168 -2.83 20.14 -4.40
CA LYS A 168 -2.26 20.42 -5.73
C LYS A 168 -3.14 21.28 -6.63
N VAL A 169 -4.41 21.51 -6.26
CA VAL A 169 -5.38 22.31 -7.02
C VAL A 169 -5.47 23.75 -6.48
N ILE A 170 -4.85 24.04 -5.34
CA ILE A 170 -4.84 25.36 -4.69
C ILE A 170 -3.52 26.13 -4.95
N GLU A 171 -2.68 25.65 -5.88
CA GLU A 171 -1.57 26.44 -6.49
C GLU A 171 -2.06 27.24 -7.71
#